data_AF-A0A847I271-F1
#
_entry.id   AF-A0A847I271-F1
#
_cell.length_a   1.000
_cell.length_b   1.000
_cell.length_c   1.000
_cell.angle_alpha   90.00
_cell.angle_beta   90.00
_cell.angle_gamma   90.00
#
_symmetry.space_group_name_H-M   'P 1'
#
loop_
_entity.id
_entity.type
_entity.pdbx_description
1 polymer ?
#
loop_
_entity_poly.entity_id
_entity_poly.type
_entity_poly.pdbx_seq_one_letter_code
_entity_poly.pdbx_strand_id
1 'polypeptide(L)'
;MARVIQIVVPSHTTTPLLKTLQQSGRMLSIRLQPGVSLEPPGDLVTIQVKNRELMPTLRLLDEQGVGRGPGTVLSTAQPLCIISPTAAAELQNDTSECSFEEIETALVRDTSSDVLLVMAISGFIAVSGLATGALHIVVAGMLIAPGFEPLVRIARGVVARSAAWRAGLRCTAQAYAALFIGAAIAALVLRFHGKPLLSGSGGYLPTPPLVAYW
;
A
#
# COMPACT_ATOMS: atom_id res chain seq x y z
N MET A 1 2.67 -14.32 -5.62
CA MET A 1 3.42 -13.90 -6.84
C MET A 1 4.94 -14.03 -6.67
N ALA A 2 5.71 -14.30 -7.73
CA ALA A 2 7.17 -14.35 -7.61
C ALA A 2 7.80 -13.00 -7.23
N ARG A 3 8.97 -13.03 -6.59
CA ARG A 3 9.75 -11.87 -6.16
C ARG A 3 11.15 -11.95 -6.72
N VAL A 4 11.72 -10.80 -7.06
CA VAL A 4 13.13 -10.64 -7.41
C VAL A 4 13.83 -9.93 -6.27
N ILE A 5 14.92 -10.51 -5.78
CA ILE A 5 15.81 -9.89 -4.80
C ILE A 5 17.14 -9.63 -5.50
N GLN A 6 17.58 -8.39 -5.50
CA GLN A 6 18.88 -7.97 -6.02
C GLN A 6 19.75 -7.55 -4.85
N ILE A 7 20.93 -8.15 -4.77
CA ILE A 7 21.84 -7.96 -3.65
C ILE A 7 23.21 -7.63 -4.22
N VAL A 8 23.74 -6.47 -3.86
CA VAL A 8 25.16 -6.15 -4.05
C VAL A 8 25.89 -6.61 -2.81
N VAL A 9 26.91 -7.44 -2.98
CA VAL A 9 27.76 -7.93 -1.89
C VAL A 9 29.24 -7.76 -2.25
N PRO A 10 30.12 -7.53 -1.27
CA PRO A 10 31.56 -7.58 -1.48
C PRO A 10 31.99 -8.96 -2.00
N SER A 11 32.94 -9.00 -2.94
CA SER A 11 33.33 -10.24 -3.64
C SER A 11 33.85 -11.36 -2.72
N HIS A 12 34.32 -11.04 -1.51
CA HIS A 12 34.74 -12.05 -0.52
C HIS A 12 33.55 -12.80 0.13
N THR A 13 32.35 -12.22 0.10
CA THR A 13 31.13 -12.80 0.70
C THR A 13 30.28 -13.57 -0.34
N THR A 14 30.56 -13.41 -1.63
CA THR A 14 29.77 -13.99 -2.72
C THR A 14 29.70 -15.52 -2.69
N THR A 15 30.85 -16.18 -2.63
CA THR A 15 30.93 -17.65 -2.66
C THR A 15 30.20 -18.33 -1.48
N PRO A 16 30.41 -17.93 -0.21
CA PRO A 16 29.68 -18.52 0.90
C PRO A 16 28.18 -18.25 0.80
N LEU A 17 27.78 -17.04 0.40
CA LEU A 17 26.36 -16.70 0.21
C LEU A 17 25.71 -17.58 -0.88
N LEU A 18 26.36 -17.74 -2.03
CA LEU A 18 25.84 -18.55 -3.13
C LEU A 18 25.63 -20.00 -2.71
N LYS A 19 26.58 -20.56 -1.94
CA LYS A 19 26.49 -21.93 -1.43
C LYS A 19 25.28 -22.10 -0.52
N THR A 20 25.06 -21.18 0.42
CA THR A 20 23.91 -21.20 1.33
C THR A 20 22.58 -21.09 0.56
N LEU A 21 22.51 -20.19 -0.43
CA LEU A 21 21.32 -20.01 -1.26
C LEU A 21 21.00 -21.25 -2.10
N GLN A 22 22.00 -21.87 -2.71
CA GLN A 22 21.84 -23.11 -3.47
C GLN A 22 21.38 -24.28 -2.60
N GLN A 23 21.94 -24.41 -1.39
CA GLN A 23 21.57 -25.45 -0.43
C GLN A 23 20.14 -25.33 0.08
N SER A 24 19.58 -24.12 0.11
CA SER A 24 18.20 -23.91 0.57
C SER A 24 17.15 -24.57 -0.33
N GLY A 25 17.44 -24.76 -1.63
CA GLY A 25 16.49 -25.32 -2.61
C GLY A 25 15.22 -24.48 -2.83
N ARG A 26 15.13 -23.27 -2.28
CA ARG A 26 13.92 -22.43 -2.29
C ARG A 26 13.84 -21.46 -3.47
N MET A 27 14.91 -21.36 -4.26
CA MET A 27 15.08 -20.36 -5.31
C MET A 27 14.52 -20.86 -6.63
N LEU A 28 13.77 -20.01 -7.33
CA LEU A 28 13.32 -20.24 -8.72
C LEU A 28 14.48 -20.05 -9.69
N SER A 29 15.30 -19.03 -9.45
CA SER A 29 16.54 -18.79 -10.18
C SER A 29 17.54 -18.03 -9.31
N ILE A 30 18.83 -18.27 -9.56
CA ILE A 30 19.94 -17.54 -8.96
C ILE A 30 20.85 -17.11 -10.10
N ARG A 31 21.19 -15.83 -10.16
CA ARG A 31 22.09 -15.25 -11.15
C ARG A 31 23.20 -14.48 -10.44
N LEU A 32 24.44 -14.71 -10.83
CA LEU A 32 25.62 -14.02 -10.32
C LEU A 32 26.25 -13.20 -11.44
N GLN A 33 26.54 -11.93 -11.15
CA GLN A 33 27.30 -11.03 -12.01
C GLN A 33 28.49 -10.47 -11.20
N PRO A 34 29.68 -11.08 -11.31
CA PRO A 34 30.86 -10.66 -10.55
C PRO A 34 31.35 -9.27 -10.96
N GLY A 35 31.71 -8.43 -9.98
CA GLY A 35 32.34 -7.13 -10.18
C GLY A 35 31.53 -6.10 -10.97
N VAL A 36 30.22 -6.30 -11.14
CA VAL A 36 29.37 -5.41 -11.97
C VAL A 36 28.94 -4.14 -11.22
N SER A 37 28.93 -4.17 -9.89
CA SER A 37 28.52 -3.00 -9.11
C SER A 37 29.69 -2.07 -8.90
N LEU A 38 29.50 -0.79 -9.22
CA LEU A 38 30.52 0.25 -9.07
C LEU A 38 30.41 0.95 -7.71
N GLU A 39 29.19 1.13 -7.21
CA GLU A 39 28.90 1.80 -5.96
C GLU A 39 27.70 1.14 -5.27
N PRO A 40 27.93 0.40 -4.17
CA PRO A 40 29.24 -0.01 -3.64
C PRO A 40 29.95 -1.03 -4.56
N PRO A 41 31.30 -1.08 -4.57
CA PRO A 41 32.03 -2.02 -5.39
C PRO A 41 31.78 -3.47 -4.94
N GLY A 42 31.39 -4.33 -5.87
CA GLY A 42 31.13 -5.74 -5.57
C GLY A 42 30.38 -6.51 -6.64
N ASP A 43 29.87 -7.68 -6.23
CA ASP A 43 29.16 -8.60 -7.09
C ASP A 43 27.64 -8.43 -6.93
N LEU A 44 26.90 -8.55 -8.03
CA LEU A 44 25.44 -8.53 -8.01
C LEU A 44 24.90 -9.96 -8.04
N VAL A 45 24.20 -10.33 -6.98
CA VAL A 45 23.43 -11.57 -6.88
C VAL A 45 21.95 -11.23 -7.08
N THR A 46 21.36 -11.78 -8.15
CA THR A 46 19.93 -11.66 -8.41
C THR A 46 19.25 -12.99 -8.17
N ILE A 47 18.28 -13.01 -7.28
CA ILE A 47 17.55 -14.20 -6.86
C ILE A 47 16.09 -14.01 -7.25
N GLN A 48 15.46 -15.07 -7.75
CA GLN A 48 14.01 -15.10 -7.90
C GLN A 48 13.44 -16.15 -6.95
N VAL A 49 12.41 -15.76 -6.20
CA VAL A 49 11.76 -16.61 -5.19
C VAL A 49 10.25 -16.54 -5.34
N LYS A 50 9.53 -17.51 -4.75
CA LYS A 50 8.08 -17.42 -4.58
C LYS A 50 7.76 -16.43 -3.45
N ASN A 51 6.55 -15.85 -3.40
CA ASN A 51 6.26 -14.86 -2.36
C ASN A 51 6.39 -15.45 -0.95
N ARG A 52 5.88 -16.67 -0.75
CA ARG A 52 5.96 -17.38 0.54
C ARG A 52 7.39 -17.60 1.03
N GLU A 53 8.36 -17.67 0.12
CA GLU A 53 9.77 -17.89 0.43
C GLU A 53 10.53 -16.57 0.62
N LEU A 54 9.90 -15.41 0.40
CA LEU A 54 10.53 -14.10 0.56
C LEU A 54 11.04 -13.91 1.99
N MET A 55 10.17 -14.04 2.99
CA MET A 55 10.55 -13.85 4.40
C MET A 55 11.60 -14.86 4.89
N PRO A 56 11.47 -16.18 4.62
CA PRO A 56 12.53 -17.14 4.91
C PRO A 56 13.86 -16.79 4.25
N THR A 57 13.83 -16.27 3.01
CA THR A 57 15.04 -15.87 2.29
C THR A 57 15.66 -14.63 2.90
N LEU A 58 14.87 -13.60 3.22
CA LEU A 58 15.37 -12.39 3.89
C LEU A 58 15.99 -12.70 5.25
N ARG A 59 15.43 -13.64 6.02
CA ARG A 59 16.03 -14.11 7.29
C ARG A 59 17.37 -14.80 7.06
N LEU A 60 17.45 -15.67 6.06
CA LEU A 60 18.70 -16.34 5.69
C LEU A 60 19.77 -15.31 5.27
N LEU A 61 19.39 -14.27 4.54
CA LEU A 61 20.30 -13.18 4.17
C LEU A 61 20.77 -12.38 5.39
N ASP A 62 19.87 -12.08 6.34
CA ASP A 62 20.22 -11.40 7.59
C ASP A 62 21.15 -12.23 8.48
N GLU A 63 20.94 -13.56 8.55
CA GLU A 63 21.85 -14.49 9.23
C GLU A 63 23.26 -14.50 8.61
N GLN A 64 23.36 -14.27 7.30
CA GLN A 64 24.64 -14.09 6.59
C GLN A 64 25.20 -12.67 6.69
N GLY A 65 24.55 -11.77 7.44
CA GLY A 65 25.00 -10.40 7.66
C GLY A 65 24.78 -9.45 6.47
N VAL A 66 23.99 -9.86 5.47
CA VAL A 66 23.64 -9.00 4.34
C VAL A 66 22.82 -7.82 4.84
N GLY A 67 23.26 -6.58 4.59
CA GLY A 67 22.62 -5.36 5.06
C GLY A 67 23.11 -4.83 6.41
N ARG A 68 24.00 -5.55 7.11
CA ARG A 68 24.55 -5.12 8.41
C ARG A 68 25.85 -4.30 8.31
N GLY A 69 26.56 -4.41 7.19
CA GLY A 69 27.83 -3.74 6.96
C GLY A 69 27.77 -2.68 5.85
N PRO A 70 28.68 -1.69 5.85
CA PRO A 70 28.84 -0.80 4.71
C PRO A 70 29.24 -1.61 3.47
N GLY A 71 28.68 -1.27 2.31
CA GLY A 71 29.01 -1.93 1.05
C GLY A 71 28.06 -3.05 0.61
N THR A 72 26.96 -3.28 1.33
CA THR A 72 25.86 -4.14 0.87
C THR A 72 24.62 -3.31 0.53
N VAL A 73 24.03 -3.54 -0.63
CA VAL A 73 22.75 -2.95 -1.03
C VAL A 73 21.79 -4.09 -1.36
N LEU A 74 20.58 -4.02 -0.80
CA LEU A 74 19.51 -4.97 -1.08
C LEU A 74 18.32 -4.21 -1.67
N SER A 75 17.79 -4.74 -2.77
CA SER A 75 16.58 -4.24 -3.42
C SER A 75 15.64 -5.41 -3.70
N THR A 76 14.36 -5.19 -3.49
CA THR A 76 13.29 -6.14 -3.82
C THR A 76 12.41 -5.57 -4.91
N ALA A 77 12.07 -6.38 -5.90
CA ALA A 77 11.20 -6.01 -7.00
C ALA A 77 10.17 -7.10 -7.29
N GLN A 78 9.02 -6.67 -7.81
CA GLN A 78 7.98 -7.56 -8.30
C GLN A 78 8.05 -7.62 -9.84
N PRO A 79 8.32 -8.79 -10.43
CA PRO A 79 8.25 -8.95 -11.87
C PRO A 79 6.78 -8.94 -12.33
N LEU A 80 6.51 -8.28 -13.46
CA LEU A 80 5.16 -8.25 -14.06
C LEU A 80 4.69 -9.63 -14.52
N CYS A 81 5.61 -10.50 -14.95
CA CYS A 81 5.32 -11.87 -15.34
C CYS A 81 6.58 -12.74 -15.20
N ILE A 82 6.40 -14.00 -14.77
CA ILE A 82 7.42 -15.04 -14.86
C ILE A 82 6.79 -16.25 -15.54
N ILE A 83 7.45 -16.73 -16.61
CA ILE A 83 7.12 -18.00 -17.26
C ILE A 83 8.21 -18.98 -16.89
N SER A 84 7.86 -19.99 -16.10
CA SER A 84 8.77 -21.07 -15.71
C SER A 84 8.05 -22.41 -15.84
N PRO A 85 8.42 -23.28 -16.80
CA PRO A 85 7.81 -24.59 -16.97
C PRO A 85 7.94 -25.47 -15.72
N THR A 86 9.05 -25.34 -14.99
CA THR A 86 9.36 -26.17 -13.81
C THR A 86 8.65 -25.70 -12.55
N ALA A 87 8.27 -24.41 -12.46
CA ALA A 87 7.65 -23.82 -11.27
C ALA A 87 6.20 -23.35 -11.49
N ALA A 88 5.61 -23.64 -12.66
CA ALA A 88 4.28 -23.14 -13.05
C ALA A 88 3.18 -23.49 -12.03
N ALA A 89 3.11 -24.75 -11.61
CA ALA A 89 2.10 -25.22 -10.66
C ALA A 89 2.22 -24.56 -9.27
N GLU A 90 3.44 -24.25 -8.83
CA GLU A 90 3.67 -23.61 -7.53
C GLU A 90 3.44 -22.10 -7.58
N LEU A 91 3.70 -21.46 -8.72
CA LEU A 91 3.41 -20.04 -8.93
C LEU A 91 1.91 -19.77 -9.05
N GLN A 92 1.15 -20.68 -9.68
CA GLN A 92 -0.31 -20.59 -9.77
C GLN A 92 -1.00 -20.73 -8.41
N ASN A 93 -0.41 -21.48 -7.48
CA ASN A 93 -0.95 -21.73 -6.15
C ASN A 93 -0.42 -20.76 -5.07
N ASP A 94 0.30 -19.70 -5.46
CA ASP A 94 0.82 -18.72 -4.51
C ASP A 94 -0.27 -17.71 -4.14
N THR A 95 -0.88 -17.90 -2.97
CA THR A 95 -2.05 -17.14 -2.49
C THR A 95 -1.73 -15.75 -1.95
N SER A 96 -0.45 -15.38 -1.87
CA SER A 96 -0.04 -14.09 -1.29
C SER A 96 0.31 -13.09 -2.40
N GLU A 97 -0.49 -12.03 -2.49
CA GLU A 97 -0.39 -10.98 -3.50
C GLU A 97 0.63 -9.89 -3.15
N CYS A 98 0.73 -9.51 -1.87
CA CYS A 98 1.54 -8.37 -1.42
C CYS A 98 2.32 -8.70 -0.15
N SER A 99 3.61 -8.34 -0.10
CA SER A 99 4.43 -8.43 1.11
C SER A 99 4.22 -7.24 2.04
N PHE A 100 4.58 -7.37 3.33
CA PHE A 100 4.43 -6.27 4.29
C PHE A 100 5.33 -5.07 3.97
N GLU A 101 6.51 -5.33 3.41
CA GLU A 101 7.50 -4.34 2.97
C GLU A 101 7.00 -3.54 1.76
N GLU A 102 6.19 -4.15 0.90
CA GLU A 102 5.54 -3.48 -0.23
C GLU A 102 4.36 -2.63 0.20
N ILE A 103 3.56 -3.11 1.14
CA ILE A 103 2.55 -2.27 1.80
C ILE A 103 3.22 -1.05 2.42
N GLU A 104 4.39 -1.22 3.04
CA GLU A 104 5.16 -0.11 3.61
C GLU A 104 5.66 0.87 2.55
N THR A 105 6.23 0.38 1.45
CA THR A 105 6.67 1.22 0.33
C THR A 105 5.48 1.95 -0.33
N ALA A 106 4.33 1.28 -0.47
CA ALA A 106 3.11 1.88 -0.99
C ALA A 106 2.54 2.95 -0.03
N LEU A 107 2.63 2.74 1.28
CA LEU A 107 2.18 3.69 2.31
C LEU A 107 3.12 4.88 2.51
N VAL A 108 4.38 4.78 2.07
CA VAL A 108 5.33 5.90 2.08
C VAL A 108 4.94 6.97 1.05
N ARG A 109 4.13 6.61 0.04
CA ARG A 109 3.60 7.58 -0.93
C ARG A 109 2.93 8.73 -0.18
N ASP A 110 3.51 9.91 -0.31
CA ASP A 110 3.06 11.11 0.39
C ASP A 110 1.65 11.51 -0.06
N THR A 111 0.98 12.31 0.78
CA THR A 111 -0.29 12.97 0.46
C THR A 111 -0.11 13.81 -0.80
N SER A 112 -0.40 13.25 -1.96
CA SER A 112 -0.31 13.97 -3.23
C SER A 112 -1.44 14.99 -3.31
N SER A 113 -1.25 16.01 -4.15
CA SER A 113 -2.30 16.98 -4.48
C SER A 113 -3.58 16.29 -4.93
N ASP A 114 -3.46 15.17 -5.65
CA ASP A 114 -4.59 14.41 -6.17
C ASP A 114 -5.41 13.79 -5.05
N VAL A 115 -4.76 13.25 -4.01
CA VAL A 115 -5.42 12.70 -2.82
C VAL A 115 -6.25 13.78 -2.12
N LEU A 116 -5.68 14.98 -1.94
CA LEU A 116 -6.38 16.11 -1.33
C LEU A 116 -7.57 16.58 -2.18
N LEU A 117 -7.40 16.64 -3.50
CA LEU A 117 -8.46 17.01 -4.43
C LEU A 117 -9.61 16.02 -4.38
N VAL A 118 -9.31 14.72 -4.42
CA VAL A 118 -10.34 13.66 -4.33
C VAL A 118 -11.06 13.70 -2.98
N MET A 119 -10.34 13.93 -1.88
CA MET A 119 -10.95 14.11 -0.55
C MET A 119 -11.90 15.32 -0.51
N ALA A 120 -11.50 16.45 -1.09
CA ALA A 120 -12.35 17.64 -1.17
C ALA A 120 -13.61 17.40 -2.03
N ILE A 121 -13.45 16.75 -3.19
CA ILE A 121 -14.58 16.37 -4.06
C ILE A 121 -15.53 15.42 -3.33
N SER A 122 -15.00 14.42 -2.61
CA SER A 122 -15.81 13.51 -1.80
C SER A 122 -16.63 14.26 -0.73
N GLY A 123 -16.01 15.19 0.00
CA GLY A 123 -16.72 16.03 0.97
C GLY A 123 -17.83 16.86 0.33
N PHE A 124 -17.59 17.42 -0.86
CA PHE A 124 -18.59 18.16 -1.62
C PHE A 124 -19.78 17.28 -2.04
N ILE A 125 -19.49 16.08 -2.54
CA ILE A 125 -20.49 15.07 -2.95
C ILE A 125 -21.31 14.63 -1.74
N ALA A 126 -20.68 14.37 -0.60
CA ALA A 126 -21.35 13.94 0.62
C ALA A 126 -22.38 14.95 1.10
N VAL A 127 -22.02 16.23 1.18
CA VAL A 127 -22.96 17.30 1.56
C VAL A 127 -24.08 17.46 0.53
N SER A 128 -23.76 17.35 -0.76
CA SER A 128 -24.76 17.42 -1.83
C SER A 128 -25.75 16.26 -1.77
N GLY A 129 -25.28 15.04 -1.49
CA GLY A 129 -26.11 13.85 -1.28
C GLY A 129 -27.01 13.99 -0.05
N LEU A 130 -26.48 14.52 1.06
CA LEU A 130 -27.26 14.80 2.27
C LEU A 130 -28.36 15.84 2.00
N ALA A 131 -28.02 16.95 1.35
CA ALA A 131 -28.98 18.01 1.04
C ALA A 131 -30.10 17.55 0.08
N THR A 132 -29.82 16.58 -0.78
CA THR A 132 -30.79 16.01 -1.74
C THR A 132 -31.53 14.79 -1.20
N GLY A 133 -31.22 14.31 0.01
CA GLY A 133 -31.78 13.08 0.57
C GLY A 133 -31.31 11.81 -0.17
N ALA A 134 -30.29 11.89 -1.01
CA ALA A 134 -29.78 10.80 -1.83
C ALA A 134 -28.64 10.06 -1.10
N LEU A 135 -28.99 9.16 -0.18
CA LEU A 135 -28.00 8.44 0.63
C LEU A 135 -26.97 7.67 -0.20
N HIS A 136 -27.37 7.12 -1.35
CA HIS A 136 -26.46 6.42 -2.27
C HIS A 136 -25.35 7.33 -2.83
N ILE A 137 -25.58 8.64 -2.95
CA ILE A 137 -24.56 9.63 -3.35
C ILE A 137 -23.55 9.83 -2.21
N VAL A 138 -24.02 9.83 -0.96
CA VAL A 138 -23.13 9.91 0.22
C VAL A 138 -22.23 8.67 0.29
N VAL A 139 -22.81 7.48 0.06
CA VAL A 139 -22.06 6.22 0.00
C VAL A 139 -21.05 6.22 -1.14
N ALA A 140 -21.42 6.73 -2.32
CA ALA A 140 -20.49 6.89 -3.44
C ALA A 140 -19.32 7.82 -3.09
N GLY A 141 -19.58 8.92 -2.36
CA GLY A 141 -18.53 9.80 -1.84
C GLY A 141 -17.56 9.06 -0.89
N MET A 142 -18.09 8.23 0.02
CA MET A 142 -17.26 7.42 0.92
C MET A 142 -16.38 6.41 0.18
N LEU A 143 -16.88 5.83 -0.92
CA LEU A 143 -16.12 4.85 -1.72
C LEU A 143 -14.93 5.50 -2.45
N ILE A 144 -15.09 6.73 -2.91
CA ILE A 144 -14.08 7.46 -3.67
C ILE A 144 -13.02 8.07 -2.75
N ALA A 145 -13.35 8.35 -1.48
CA ALA A 145 -12.43 8.97 -0.53
C ALA A 145 -11.28 8.03 -0.11
N PRO A 146 -10.02 8.34 -0.44
CA PRO A 146 -8.87 7.56 0.03
C PRO A 146 -8.55 7.89 1.51
N GLY A 147 -9.36 7.35 2.43
CA GLY A 147 -9.25 7.62 3.86
C GLY A 147 -8.49 6.56 4.67
N PHE A 148 -8.31 5.36 4.12
CA PHE A 148 -7.83 4.20 4.88
C PHE A 148 -6.30 4.11 4.95
N GLU A 149 -5.60 4.45 3.87
CA GLU A 149 -4.13 4.36 3.79
C GLU A 149 -3.41 5.17 4.89
N PRO A 150 -3.76 6.45 5.17
CA PRO A 150 -3.14 7.22 6.25
C PRO A 150 -3.36 6.59 7.64
N LEU A 151 -4.52 5.97 7.88
CA LEU A 151 -4.86 5.32 9.15
C LEU A 151 -4.02 4.07 9.37
N VAL A 152 -3.83 3.25 8.33
CA VAL A 152 -2.94 2.07 8.38
C VAL A 152 -1.51 2.49 8.68
N ARG A 153 -1.03 3.61 8.10
CA ARG A 153 0.30 4.17 8.36
C ARG A 153 0.50 4.56 9.83
N ILE A 154 -0.53 5.07 10.50
CA ILE A 154 -0.48 5.38 11.94
C ILE A 154 -0.31 4.09 12.75
N ALA A 155 -1.20 3.12 12.57
CA ALA A 155 -1.17 1.85 13.31
C ALA A 155 0.18 1.13 13.13
N ARG A 156 0.67 1.07 11.89
CA ARG A 156 1.98 0.49 11.57
C ARG A 156 3.14 1.26 12.18
N GLY A 157 3.16 2.59 12.08
CA GLY A 157 4.23 3.41 12.68
C GLY A 157 4.33 3.21 14.20
N VAL A 158 3.19 2.99 14.87
CA VAL A 158 3.15 2.66 16.30
C VAL A 158 3.72 1.25 16.55
N VAL A 159 3.26 0.24 15.82
CA VAL A 159 3.73 -1.16 15.99
C VAL A 159 5.22 -1.29 15.68
N ALA A 160 5.69 -0.65 14.61
CA ALA A 160 7.09 -0.65 14.18
C ALA A 160 7.99 0.30 15.00
N ARG A 161 7.41 1.06 15.95
CA ARG A 161 8.11 2.10 16.74
C ARG A 161 8.89 3.09 15.89
N SER A 162 8.42 3.37 14.67
CA SER A 162 9.08 4.27 13.73
C SER A 162 8.44 5.66 13.76
N ALA A 163 9.18 6.72 13.41
CA ALA A 163 8.64 8.08 13.36
C ALA A 163 7.54 8.27 12.28
N ALA A 164 7.27 7.25 11.46
CA ALA A 164 6.26 7.26 10.40
C ALA A 164 4.84 7.51 10.91
N TRP A 165 4.52 7.19 12.17
CA TRP A 165 3.20 7.48 12.75
C TRP A 165 2.89 8.99 12.76
N ARG A 166 3.91 9.85 12.96
CA ARG A 166 3.76 11.32 12.94
C ARG A 166 3.46 11.83 11.54
N ALA A 167 4.05 11.19 10.52
CA ALA A 167 3.76 11.50 9.13
C ALA A 167 2.33 11.03 8.78
N GLY A 168 1.94 9.81 9.19
CA GLY A 168 0.58 9.31 9.02
C GLY A 168 -0.49 10.19 9.67
N LEU A 169 -0.22 10.70 10.88
CA LEU A 169 -1.13 11.62 11.57
C LEU A 169 -1.27 12.95 10.82
N ARG A 170 -0.17 13.52 10.32
CA ARG A 170 -0.20 14.74 9.49
C ARG A 170 -0.96 14.52 8.19
N CYS A 171 -0.71 13.42 7.49
CA CYS A 171 -1.41 13.07 6.25
C CYS A 171 -2.92 12.90 6.49
N THR A 172 -3.28 12.21 7.57
CA THR A 172 -4.70 12.05 7.97
C THR A 172 -5.34 13.41 8.23
N ALA A 173 -4.69 14.26 9.03
CA ALA A 173 -5.20 15.60 9.34
C ALA A 173 -5.39 16.44 8.07
N GLN A 174 -4.43 16.42 7.14
CA GLN A 174 -4.51 17.16 5.87
C GLN A 174 -5.64 16.64 4.98
N ALA A 175 -5.77 15.32 4.84
CA ALA A 175 -6.78 14.70 4.01
C ALA A 175 -8.21 14.97 4.52
N TYR A 176 -8.43 14.84 5.84
CA TYR A 176 -9.71 15.17 6.45
C TYR A 176 -9.99 16.67 6.45
N ALA A 177 -8.98 17.53 6.59
CA ALA A 177 -9.14 18.97 6.42
C ALA A 177 -9.62 19.32 5.00
N ALA A 178 -9.04 18.71 3.97
CA ALA A 178 -9.49 18.89 2.58
C ALA A 178 -10.94 18.42 2.40
N LEU A 179 -11.31 17.29 2.99
CA LEU A 179 -12.69 16.80 3.01
C LEU A 179 -13.65 17.81 3.66
N PHE A 180 -13.29 18.37 4.82
CA PHE A 180 -14.10 19.39 5.49
C PHE A 180 -14.20 20.68 4.66
N ILE A 181 -13.13 21.10 3.99
CA ILE A 181 -13.14 22.27 3.11
C ILE A 181 -14.12 22.02 1.94
N GLY A 182 -14.06 20.86 1.30
CA GLY A 182 -14.98 20.51 0.21
C GLY A 182 -16.45 20.48 0.67
N ALA A 183 -16.70 19.91 1.84
CA ALA A 183 -18.02 19.91 2.47
C ALA A 183 -18.51 21.33 2.79
N ALA A 184 -17.65 22.19 3.33
CA ALA A 184 -17.97 23.58 3.64
C ALA A 184 -18.27 24.40 2.37
N ILE A 185 -17.53 24.17 1.29
CA ILE A 185 -17.78 24.79 -0.02
C ILE A 185 -19.15 24.37 -0.54
N ALA A 186 -19.48 23.07 -0.54
CA ALA A 186 -20.80 22.59 -0.94
C ALA A 186 -21.91 23.24 -0.11
N ALA A 187 -21.72 23.31 1.20
CA ALA A 187 -22.68 23.93 2.11
C ALA A 187 -22.90 25.42 1.79
N LEU A 188 -21.82 26.15 1.50
CA LEU A 188 -21.88 27.56 1.14
C LEU A 188 -22.57 27.78 -0.22
N VAL A 189 -22.28 26.93 -1.21
CA VAL A 189 -22.95 26.95 -2.52
C VAL A 189 -24.45 26.69 -2.37
N LEU A 190 -24.85 25.71 -1.57
CA LEU A 190 -26.27 25.41 -1.29
C LEU A 190 -26.96 26.58 -0.60
N ARG A 191 -26.31 27.17 0.42
CA ARG A 191 -26.83 28.34 1.13
C ARG A 191 -27.00 29.55 0.20
N PHE A 192 -26.05 29.79 -0.70
CA PHE A 192 -26.12 30.88 -1.67
C PHE A 192 -27.31 30.71 -2.64
N HIS A 193 -27.66 29.47 -2.99
CA HIS A 193 -28.84 29.15 -3.80
C HIS A 193 -30.15 29.06 -3.00
N GLY A 194 -30.14 29.44 -1.72
CA GLY A 194 -31.34 29.43 -0.86
C GLY A 194 -31.84 28.03 -0.49
N LYS A 195 -31.04 26.97 -0.70
CA LYS A 195 -31.42 25.61 -0.32
C LYS A 195 -31.11 25.35 1.16
N PRO A 196 -32.01 24.72 1.93
CA PRO A 196 -31.71 24.35 3.31
C PRO A 196 -30.65 23.26 3.36
N LEU A 197 -29.68 23.38 4.27
CA LEU A 197 -28.61 22.39 4.46
C LEU A 197 -29.11 21.07 5.04
N LEU A 198 -30.24 21.10 5.74
CA LEU A 198 -30.87 19.97 6.42
C LEU A 198 -32.35 19.87 6.03
N SER A 199 -32.64 19.92 4.72
CA SER A 199 -34.01 19.71 4.21
C SER A 199 -34.39 18.23 4.08
N GLY A 200 -33.48 17.31 4.40
CA GLY A 200 -33.66 15.87 4.20
C GLY A 200 -34.80 15.31 5.05
N SER A 201 -36.05 15.40 4.57
CA SER A 201 -37.03 14.40 4.88
C SER A 201 -36.51 13.10 4.26
N GLY A 202 -36.16 12.11 5.10
CA GLY A 202 -35.68 10.80 4.65
C GLY A 202 -36.78 10.04 3.92
N GLY A 203 -37.15 10.48 2.72
CA GLY A 203 -38.23 9.95 1.89
C GLY A 203 -37.77 8.91 0.87
N TYR A 204 -36.64 8.25 1.10
CA TYR A 204 -36.17 7.18 0.21
C TYR A 204 -36.85 5.83 0.48
N LEU A 205 -37.49 5.70 1.64
CA LEU A 205 -38.40 4.59 1.92
C LEU A 205 -39.82 5.10 1.62
N PRO A 206 -40.58 4.45 0.71
CA PRO A 206 -42.02 4.71 0.65
C PRO A 206 -42.56 4.47 2.06
N THR A 207 -43.24 5.45 2.65
CA THR A 207 -43.91 5.33 3.95
C THR A 207 -44.75 4.06 3.91
N PRO A 208 -44.35 2.96 4.57
CA PRO A 208 -45.15 1.76 4.50
C PRO A 208 -46.32 1.94 5.47
N PRO A 209 -47.56 1.57 5.10
CA PRO A 209 -48.68 1.49 6.05
C PRO A 209 -48.48 0.41 7.14
N LEU A 210 -47.30 -0.22 7.21
CA LEU A 210 -47.00 -1.40 8.04
C LEU A 210 -46.84 -1.11 9.54
N VAL A 211 -46.88 0.16 9.98
CA VAL A 211 -46.94 0.50 11.43
C VAL A 211 -48.38 0.45 11.96
N ALA A 212 -49.38 0.15 11.13
CA ALA A 212 -50.78 -0.02 11.56
C ALA A 212 -51.10 -1.40 12.18
N TYR A 213 -50.13 -2.32 12.27
CA TYR A 213 -50.34 -3.70 12.74
C TYR A 213 -49.49 -4.10 13.95
N TRP A 214 -49.03 -3.12 14.75
CA TRP A 214 -48.51 -3.34 16.10
C TRP A 214 -49.24 -2.45 17.10
#